data_AF-A0A2D6R453-F1
#
_entry.id   AF-A0A2D6R453-F1
#
_cell.length_a   1.000
_cell.length_b   1.000
_cell.length_c   1.000
_cell.angle_alpha   90.00
_cell.angle_beta   90.00
_cell.angle_gamma   90.00
#
_symmetry.space_group_name_H-M   'P 1'
#
loop_
_entity.id
_entity.type
_entity.pdbx_description
1 polymer ?
#
loop_
_entity_poly.entity_id
_entity_poly.type
_entity_poly.pdbx_seq_one_letter_code
_entity_poly.pdbx_strand_id
1 'polypeptide(L)'
;LESGRWGRHGKFHSGATYTPRRVRRTKSREVAITMASDGLRSGNQGAVWDAVQDQLYSLDVHSSTGAMADADEVYERDPNRHSAAEELAGKGPLPGQVGIVVAHGQRVVASEIFGAPNLLQAHWTALIRSHLLESPTSEGHPSATSSLKMIRRFGVADSAQSPGIGLGYEHHVNAENLNGHALVLDDSVVHASIFAK
;
A
#
# COMPACT_ATOMS: atom_id res chain seq x y z
N LEU A 1 3.28 8.42 4.67
CA LEU A 1 4.49 8.46 5.55
C LEU A 1 5.20 9.78 5.28
N GLU A 2 5.36 10.60 6.30
CA GLU A 2 5.93 11.96 6.23
C GLU A 2 7.38 11.92 6.74
N SER A 3 8.37 12.32 5.93
CA SER A 3 9.74 12.58 6.40
C SER A 3 9.84 14.00 6.96
N GLY A 4 10.51 14.18 8.12
CA GLY A 4 10.87 15.51 8.64
C GLY A 4 10.09 16.04 9.86
N ARG A 5 9.25 15.22 10.52
CA ARG A 5 8.43 15.67 11.67
C ARG A 5 8.80 15.11 13.04
N TRP A 6 9.95 14.46 13.16
CA TRP A 6 10.49 13.92 14.43
C TRP A 6 10.95 15.04 15.40
N GLY A 7 10.04 15.95 15.74
CA GLY A 7 10.32 17.12 16.59
C GLY A 7 9.14 18.06 16.84
N ARG A 8 7.95 17.85 16.25
CA ARG A 8 6.76 18.66 16.54
C ARG A 8 5.62 17.80 17.10
N HIS A 9 5.31 18.03 18.38
CA HIS A 9 4.10 17.53 19.04
C HIS A 9 2.86 18.18 18.42
N GLY A 10 2.36 17.60 17.33
CA GLY A 10 1.02 17.85 16.78
C GLY A 10 0.19 16.57 16.87
N LYS A 11 -1.12 16.69 17.12
CA LYS A 11 -2.06 15.56 17.08
C LYS A 11 -1.94 14.86 15.72
N PHE A 12 -1.65 13.56 15.74
CA PHE A 12 -1.61 12.71 14.54
C PHE A 12 -3.01 12.65 13.93
N HIS A 13 -3.16 13.14 12.70
CA HIS A 13 -4.37 12.94 11.92
C HIS A 13 -4.02 11.97 10.80
N SER A 14 -4.75 10.87 10.68
CA SER A 14 -4.68 10.05 9.47
C SER A 14 -5.16 10.91 8.30
N GLY A 15 -4.31 11.14 7.31
CA GLY A 15 -4.73 11.84 6.09
C GLY A 15 -5.87 11.08 5.41
N ALA A 16 -6.73 11.80 4.69
CA ALA A 16 -7.89 11.23 4.00
C ALA A 16 -7.50 10.19 2.93
N THR A 17 -6.25 10.23 2.46
CA THR A 17 -5.73 9.37 1.39
C THR A 17 -4.47 8.64 1.84
N TYR A 18 -4.38 7.34 1.59
CA TYR A 18 -3.13 6.60 1.76
C TYR A 18 -2.10 6.98 0.70
N THR A 19 -0.82 6.87 1.05
CA THR A 19 0.30 7.00 0.12
C THR A 19 0.07 6.16 -1.15
N PRO A 20 0.32 6.67 -2.37
CA PRO A 20 0.04 5.95 -3.62
C PRO A 20 0.60 4.53 -3.66
N ARG A 21 -0.11 3.63 -4.36
CA ARG A 21 0.23 2.20 -4.41
C ARG A 21 1.65 1.95 -4.91
N ARG A 22 2.11 2.61 -5.99
CA ARG A 22 3.50 2.47 -6.49
C ARG A 22 4.53 2.88 -5.45
N VAL A 23 4.28 3.95 -4.70
CA VAL A 23 5.18 4.39 -3.62
C VAL A 23 5.24 3.36 -2.49
N ARG A 24 4.08 2.83 -2.08
CA ARG A 24 4.01 1.74 -1.06
C ARG A 24 4.70 0.46 -1.54
N ARG A 25 4.56 0.12 -2.83
CA ARG A 25 5.26 -0.98 -3.48
C ARG A 25 6.77 -0.79 -3.43
N THR A 26 7.28 0.37 -3.88
CA THR A 26 8.72 0.67 -3.88
C THR A 26 9.27 0.59 -2.46
N LYS A 27 8.62 1.26 -1.50
CA LYS A 27 9.00 1.18 -0.09
C LYS A 27 9.07 -0.27 0.42
N SER A 28 8.03 -1.07 0.16
CA SER A 28 7.98 -2.46 0.64
C SER A 28 9.11 -3.31 0.02
N ARG A 29 9.47 -3.07 -1.25
CA ARG A 29 10.60 -3.73 -1.90
C ARG A 29 11.92 -3.36 -1.24
N GLU A 30 12.19 -2.07 -1.05
CA GLU A 30 13.47 -1.61 -0.48
C GLU A 30 13.66 -2.06 0.97
N VAL A 31 12.57 -2.07 1.76
CA VAL A 31 12.58 -2.64 3.11
C VAL A 31 12.93 -4.13 3.07
N ALA A 32 12.28 -4.92 2.20
CA ALA A 32 12.56 -6.34 2.09
C ALA A 32 14.01 -6.63 1.67
N ILE A 33 14.57 -5.85 0.74
CA ILE A 33 15.98 -5.96 0.32
C ILE A 33 16.92 -5.68 1.50
N THR A 34 16.70 -4.57 2.20
CA THR A 34 17.53 -4.16 3.35
C THR A 34 17.45 -5.20 4.48
N MET A 35 16.26 -5.78 4.71
CA MET A 35 16.09 -6.82 5.72
C MET A 35 16.80 -8.12 5.36
N ALA A 36 16.84 -8.47 4.08
CA ALA A 36 17.54 -9.66 3.60
C ALA A 36 19.07 -9.52 3.64
N SER A 37 19.62 -8.30 3.47
CA SER A 37 21.06 -8.08 3.49
C SER A 37 21.62 -7.84 4.89
N ASP A 38 20.94 -7.03 5.72
CA ASP A 38 21.53 -6.47 6.94
C ASP A 38 20.81 -6.91 8.23
N GLY A 39 19.65 -7.57 8.13
CA GLY A 39 18.82 -7.97 9.28
C GLY A 39 18.29 -6.81 10.13
N LEU A 40 18.59 -5.56 9.78
CA LEU A 40 18.29 -4.35 10.55
C LEU A 40 17.44 -3.38 9.73
N ARG A 41 16.33 -2.90 10.32
CA ARG A 41 15.38 -1.97 9.67
C ARG A 41 16.04 -0.63 9.28
N SER A 42 17.23 -0.34 9.79
CA SER A 42 17.89 0.96 9.74
C SER A 42 19.00 1.09 8.70
N GLY A 43 19.40 0.01 8.01
CA GLY A 43 20.64 -0.02 7.22
C GLY A 43 20.71 0.99 6.07
N ASN A 44 19.59 1.30 5.40
CA ASN A 44 19.62 2.18 4.23
C ASN A 44 18.35 3.02 4.05
N GLN A 45 17.97 3.79 5.08
CA GLN A 45 16.82 4.71 4.97
C GLN A 45 16.99 5.71 3.81
N GLY A 46 18.22 6.13 3.49
CA GLY A 46 18.51 7.01 2.35
C GLY A 46 18.04 6.44 1.01
N ALA A 47 18.47 5.23 0.65
CA ALA A 47 18.06 4.63 -0.62
C ALA A 47 16.56 4.31 -0.69
N VAL A 48 15.93 3.96 0.44
CA VAL A 48 14.46 3.80 0.51
C VAL A 48 13.78 5.12 0.19
N TRP A 49 14.28 6.24 0.73
CA TRP A 49 13.74 7.56 0.48
C TRP A 49 13.99 8.03 -0.95
N ASP A 50 15.19 7.83 -1.50
CA ASP A 50 15.52 8.20 -2.89
C ASP A 50 14.59 7.47 -3.88
N ALA A 51 14.41 6.15 -3.73
CA ALA A 51 13.52 5.38 -4.58
C ALA A 51 12.03 5.78 -4.43
N VAL A 52 11.63 6.18 -3.21
CA VAL A 52 10.29 6.74 -2.96
C VAL A 52 10.13 8.10 -3.64
N GLN A 53 11.16 8.96 -3.61
CA GLN A 53 11.15 10.27 -4.28
C GLN A 53 11.08 10.11 -5.79
N ASP A 54 11.89 9.23 -6.39
CA ASP A 54 11.82 8.92 -7.83
C ASP A 54 10.41 8.46 -8.25
N GLN A 55 9.78 7.63 -7.42
CA GLN A 55 8.43 7.15 -7.67
C GLN A 55 7.38 8.27 -7.57
N LEU A 56 7.56 9.24 -6.67
CA LEU A 56 6.72 10.44 -6.59
C LEU A 56 6.91 11.32 -7.82
N TYR A 57 8.15 11.60 -8.24
CA TYR A 57 8.43 12.35 -9.46
C TYR A 57 7.77 11.73 -10.70
N SER A 58 7.84 10.40 -10.86
CA SER A 58 7.22 9.71 -12.01
C SER A 58 5.69 9.77 -12.03
N LEU A 59 5.05 10.09 -10.90
CA LEU A 59 3.61 10.26 -10.79
C LEU A 59 3.16 11.71 -11.10
N ASP A 60 4.08 12.57 -11.58
CA ASP A 60 3.88 14.03 -11.74
C ASP A 60 3.50 14.73 -10.42
N VAL A 61 3.84 14.09 -9.31
CA VAL A 61 3.57 14.53 -7.94
C VAL A 61 4.72 15.45 -7.52
N HIS A 62 4.48 16.76 -7.54
CA HIS A 62 5.46 17.79 -7.23
C HIS A 62 5.30 18.33 -5.80
N SER A 63 6.01 17.80 -4.80
CA SER A 63 6.43 18.63 -3.65
C SER A 63 7.56 18.03 -2.82
N SER A 64 8.34 18.92 -2.20
CA SER A 64 9.39 18.63 -1.22
C SER A 64 8.85 18.18 0.15
N THR A 65 7.53 18.01 0.31
CA THR A 65 6.89 17.69 1.59
C THR A 65 5.70 16.74 1.45
N GLY A 66 5.94 15.52 0.98
CA GLY A 66 5.16 14.34 1.38
C GLY A 66 3.87 14.03 0.59
N ALA A 67 3.85 12.82 0.03
CA ALA A 67 2.82 12.16 -0.77
C ALA A 67 1.33 12.27 -0.37
N MET A 68 1.00 12.83 0.80
CA MET A 68 -0.36 13.02 1.28
C MET A 68 -0.94 14.37 0.84
N ALA A 69 -0.15 15.45 0.86
CA ALA A 69 -0.58 16.75 0.34
C ALA A 69 -0.83 16.69 -1.18
N ASP A 70 -0.06 15.83 -1.87
CA ASP A 70 -0.09 15.70 -3.32
C ASP A 70 -1.29 14.88 -3.84
N ALA A 71 -1.86 14.00 -3.00
CA ALA A 71 -3.03 13.22 -3.37
C ALA A 71 -4.27 14.11 -3.56
N ASP A 72 -4.42 15.12 -2.70
CA ASP A 72 -5.53 16.05 -2.77
C ASP A 72 -5.37 17.00 -3.97
N GLU A 73 -4.14 17.41 -4.32
CA GLU A 73 -3.87 18.19 -5.53
C GLU A 73 -4.24 17.43 -6.83
N VAL A 74 -3.96 16.12 -6.91
CA VAL A 74 -4.39 15.29 -8.05
C VAL A 74 -5.91 15.30 -8.18
N TYR A 75 -6.64 15.27 -7.07
CA TYR A 75 -8.11 15.32 -7.07
C TYR A 75 -8.67 16.70 -7.40
N GLU A 76 -8.01 17.77 -6.96
CA GLU A 76 -8.37 19.15 -7.33
C GLU A 76 -8.22 19.37 -8.85
N ARG A 77 -7.17 18.81 -9.45
CA ARG A 77 -6.90 18.91 -10.89
C ARG A 77 -7.78 18.00 -11.76
N ASP A 78 -8.35 16.93 -11.19
CA ASP A 78 -9.22 15.97 -11.88
C ASP A 78 -10.52 15.72 -11.09
N PRO A 79 -11.52 16.62 -11.20
CA PRO A 79 -12.80 16.52 -10.49
C PRO A 79 -13.58 15.24 -10.80
N ASN A 80 -13.42 14.69 -12.01
CA ASN A 80 -14.09 13.44 -12.40
C ASN A 80 -13.52 12.26 -11.63
N ARG A 81 -12.18 12.18 -11.52
CA ARG A 81 -11.51 11.16 -10.70
C ARG A 81 -11.83 11.34 -9.22
N HIS A 82 -11.91 12.57 -8.74
CA HIS A 82 -12.33 12.85 -7.36
C HIS A 82 -13.74 12.32 -7.08
N SER A 83 -14.70 12.66 -7.94
CA SER A 83 -16.08 12.19 -7.83
C SER A 83 -16.16 10.65 -7.84
N ALA A 84 -15.43 10.00 -8.75
CA ALA A 84 -15.39 8.54 -8.81
C ALA A 84 -14.78 7.91 -7.53
N ALA A 85 -13.75 8.55 -6.95
CA ALA A 85 -13.14 8.09 -5.70
C ALA A 85 -14.11 8.23 -4.53
N GLU A 86 -14.82 9.35 -4.42
CA GLU A 86 -15.80 9.60 -3.36
C GLU A 86 -17.03 8.69 -3.49
N GLU A 87 -17.52 8.46 -4.71
CA GLU A 87 -18.63 7.54 -4.95
C GLU A 87 -18.27 6.12 -4.49
N LEU A 88 -17.09 5.62 -4.86
CA LEU A 88 -16.65 4.28 -4.48
C LEU A 88 -16.31 4.19 -2.98
N ALA A 89 -15.71 5.24 -2.41
CA ALA A 89 -15.46 5.32 -0.97
C ALA A 89 -16.77 5.31 -0.17
N GLY A 90 -17.79 6.03 -0.63
CA GLY A 90 -19.11 6.10 0.02
C GLY A 90 -19.88 4.78 0.05
N LYS A 91 -19.58 3.82 -0.83
CA LYS A 91 -20.21 2.48 -0.83
C LYS A 91 -19.81 1.63 0.36
N GLY A 92 -18.61 1.86 0.91
CA GLY A 92 -18.05 1.04 1.99
C GLY A 92 -17.72 -0.41 1.59
N PRO A 93 -17.07 -1.16 2.49
CA PRO A 93 -16.90 -2.59 2.33
C PRO A 93 -18.21 -3.36 2.50
N LEU A 94 -18.32 -4.52 1.86
CA LEU A 94 -19.45 -5.45 2.02
C LEU A 94 -19.46 -6.09 3.44
N PRO A 95 -20.62 -6.56 3.93
CA PRO A 95 -20.69 -7.29 5.20
C PRO A 95 -19.73 -8.49 5.24
N GLY A 96 -18.88 -8.54 6.27
CA GLY A 96 -17.88 -9.60 6.45
C GLY A 96 -16.65 -9.49 5.52
N GLN A 97 -16.55 -8.47 4.68
CA GLN A 97 -15.38 -8.26 3.84
C GLN A 97 -14.17 -7.89 4.69
N VAL A 98 -13.05 -8.57 4.44
CA VAL A 98 -11.79 -8.37 5.16
C VAL A 98 -10.65 -7.89 4.28
N GLY A 99 -10.88 -7.74 2.97
CA GLY A 99 -9.85 -7.25 2.07
C GLY A 99 -10.38 -6.82 0.72
N ILE A 100 -9.50 -6.24 -0.08
CA ILE A 100 -9.73 -5.83 -1.46
C ILE A 100 -8.63 -6.36 -2.36
N VAL A 101 -8.98 -6.55 -3.63
CA VAL A 101 -8.02 -6.77 -4.70
C VAL A 101 -8.28 -5.70 -5.76
N VAL A 102 -7.22 -5.01 -6.15
CA VAL A 102 -7.27 -3.92 -7.13
C VAL A 102 -6.67 -4.40 -8.43
N ALA A 103 -7.39 -4.18 -9.52
CA ALA A 103 -6.98 -4.54 -10.86
C ALA A 103 -7.11 -3.35 -11.81
N HIS A 104 -6.19 -3.26 -12.75
CA HIS A 104 -6.30 -2.44 -13.94
C HIS A 104 -6.66 -3.37 -15.10
N GLY A 105 -7.92 -3.34 -15.52
CA GLY A 105 -8.44 -4.31 -16.49
C GLY A 105 -8.21 -5.76 -16.05
N GLN A 106 -7.54 -6.56 -16.88
CA GLN A 106 -7.19 -7.95 -16.55
C GLN A 106 -6.01 -8.11 -15.57
N ARG A 107 -5.24 -7.05 -15.30
CA ARG A 107 -4.04 -7.11 -14.47
C ARG A 107 -4.35 -6.76 -13.02
N VAL A 108 -4.16 -7.71 -12.11
CA VAL A 108 -4.16 -7.45 -10.67
C VAL A 108 -2.91 -6.66 -10.30
N VAL A 109 -3.07 -5.51 -9.64
CA VAL A 109 -1.98 -4.60 -9.27
C VAL A 109 -1.70 -4.54 -7.78
N ALA A 110 -2.71 -4.84 -6.95
CA ALA A 110 -2.54 -4.90 -5.50
C ALA A 110 -3.61 -5.76 -4.81
N SER A 111 -3.33 -6.15 -3.58
CA SER A 111 -4.31 -6.66 -2.63
C SER A 111 -4.01 -6.13 -1.23
N GLU A 112 -5.08 -5.80 -0.49
CA GLU A 112 -5.03 -5.40 0.92
C GLU A 112 -5.93 -6.36 1.70
N ILE A 113 -5.38 -6.99 2.74
CA ILE A 113 -6.09 -7.98 3.56
C ILE A 113 -5.94 -7.56 5.02
N PHE A 114 -7.03 -7.61 5.78
CA PHE A 114 -7.09 -7.29 7.20
C PHE A 114 -7.62 -8.49 7.98
N GLY A 115 -7.27 -8.59 9.27
CA GLY A 115 -7.71 -9.69 10.13
C GLY A 115 -9.19 -9.61 10.53
N ALA A 116 -9.84 -8.46 10.35
CA ALA A 116 -11.24 -8.27 10.72
C ALA A 116 -11.95 -7.19 9.86
N PRO A 117 -13.28 -7.29 9.66
CA PRO A 117 -14.01 -6.34 8.83
C PRO A 117 -13.96 -4.89 9.31
N ASN A 118 -13.94 -4.67 10.63
CA ASN A 118 -13.84 -3.33 11.22
C ASN A 118 -12.48 -2.66 10.94
N LEU A 119 -11.41 -3.45 10.78
CA LEU A 119 -10.10 -2.92 10.38
C LEU A 119 -10.12 -2.44 8.93
N LEU A 120 -10.71 -3.21 8.01
CA LEU A 120 -10.91 -2.76 6.63
C LEU A 120 -11.78 -1.51 6.59
N GLN A 121 -12.89 -1.48 7.34
CA GLN A 121 -13.80 -0.35 7.39
C GLN A 121 -13.10 0.95 7.81
N ALA A 122 -12.19 0.89 8.79
CA ALA A 122 -11.42 2.04 9.26
C ALA A 122 -10.44 2.58 8.22
N HIS A 123 -10.07 1.78 7.22
CA HIS A 123 -9.10 2.13 6.18
C HIS A 123 -9.70 2.28 4.78
N TRP A 124 -11.00 2.00 4.63
CA TRP A 124 -11.69 1.92 3.34
C TRP A 124 -11.50 3.16 2.47
N THR A 125 -11.91 4.33 2.96
CA THR A 125 -11.86 5.59 2.20
C THR A 125 -10.44 5.90 1.74
N ALA A 126 -9.47 5.78 2.65
CA ALA A 126 -8.08 6.10 2.35
C ALA A 126 -7.45 5.13 1.33
N LEU A 127 -7.84 3.84 1.38
CA LEU A 127 -7.43 2.84 0.41
C LEU A 127 -8.02 3.11 -0.98
N ILE A 128 -9.33 3.35 -1.07
CA ILE A 128 -10.00 3.64 -2.35
C ILE A 128 -9.37 4.87 -3.00
N ARG A 129 -9.20 5.95 -2.24
CA ARG A 129 -8.55 7.17 -2.75
C ARG A 129 -7.14 6.86 -3.25
N SER A 130 -6.31 6.22 -2.44
CA SER A 130 -4.93 5.87 -2.81
C SER A 130 -4.82 5.08 -4.11
N HIS A 131 -5.74 4.16 -4.36
CA HIS A 131 -5.72 3.34 -5.57
C HIS A 131 -6.22 4.08 -6.81
N LEU A 132 -7.11 5.07 -6.68
CA LEU A 132 -7.57 5.89 -7.81
C LEU A 132 -6.63 7.05 -8.17
N LEU A 133 -5.56 7.27 -7.42
CA LEU A 133 -4.51 8.21 -7.84
C LEU A 133 -3.76 7.75 -9.08
N GLU A 134 -3.77 6.44 -9.38
CA GLU A 134 -3.06 5.89 -10.53
C GLU A 134 -4.00 5.64 -11.71
N SER A 135 -3.52 5.95 -12.92
CA SER A 135 -4.22 5.57 -14.15
C SER A 135 -4.14 4.06 -14.39
N PRO A 136 -5.20 3.44 -14.95
CA PRO A 136 -5.16 2.04 -15.35
C PRO A 136 -4.01 1.73 -16.31
N THR A 137 -3.35 0.59 -16.11
CA THR A 137 -2.18 0.14 -16.89
C THR A 137 -2.48 -1.03 -17.82
N SER A 138 -3.74 -1.47 -17.87
CA SER A 138 -4.17 -2.59 -18.70
C SER A 138 -5.69 -2.49 -18.89
N GLU A 139 -6.14 -2.96 -20.05
CA GLU A 139 -7.55 -3.07 -20.41
C GLU A 139 -8.10 -4.47 -20.07
N GLY A 140 -9.38 -4.71 -20.39
CA GLY A 140 -10.09 -5.96 -20.13
C GLY A 140 -10.80 -5.98 -18.78
N HIS A 141 -11.10 -7.18 -18.28
CA HIS A 141 -11.89 -7.37 -17.06
C HIS A 141 -11.10 -8.10 -15.96
N PRO A 142 -11.34 -7.75 -14.68
CA PRO A 142 -10.72 -8.44 -13.57
C PRO A 142 -11.14 -9.91 -13.51
N SER A 143 -10.26 -10.77 -13.01
CA SER A 143 -10.50 -12.20 -12.85
C SER A 143 -10.27 -12.63 -11.41
N ALA A 144 -11.29 -13.24 -10.79
CA ALA A 144 -11.18 -13.81 -9.45
C ALA A 144 -10.04 -14.84 -9.35
N THR A 145 -9.81 -15.61 -10.43
CA THR A 145 -8.70 -16.57 -10.51
C THR A 145 -7.35 -15.87 -10.44
N SER A 146 -7.16 -14.77 -11.18
CA SER A 146 -5.93 -13.97 -11.13
C SER A 146 -5.73 -13.33 -9.74
N SER A 147 -6.81 -12.86 -9.13
CA SER A 147 -6.81 -12.32 -7.76
C SER A 147 -6.34 -13.35 -6.74
N LEU A 148 -6.95 -14.53 -6.74
CA LEU A 148 -6.58 -15.63 -5.84
C LEU A 148 -5.15 -16.13 -6.09
N LYS A 149 -4.70 -16.13 -7.35
CA LYS A 149 -3.33 -16.52 -7.70
C LYS A 149 -2.29 -15.58 -7.10
N MET A 150 -2.53 -14.26 -7.10
CA MET A 150 -1.63 -13.30 -6.45
C MET A 150 -1.56 -13.54 -4.94
N ILE A 151 -2.71 -13.67 -4.27
CA ILE A 151 -2.77 -13.87 -2.82
C ILE A 151 -2.06 -15.17 -2.42
N ARG A 152 -2.33 -16.28 -3.12
CA ARG A 152 -1.67 -17.57 -2.86
C ARG A 152 -0.16 -17.49 -3.06
N ARG A 153 0.30 -16.83 -4.12
CA ARG A 153 1.74 -16.65 -4.39
C ARG A 153 2.43 -15.88 -3.27
N PHE A 154 1.79 -14.83 -2.76
CA PHE A 154 2.32 -14.08 -1.62
C PHE A 154 2.37 -14.94 -0.35
N GLY A 155 1.30 -15.70 -0.06
CA GLY A 155 1.21 -16.51 1.15
C GLY A 155 2.20 -17.69 1.23
N VAL A 156 2.85 -18.06 0.12
CA VAL A 156 3.88 -19.12 0.09
C VAL A 156 5.26 -18.59 -0.29
N ALA A 157 5.41 -17.28 -0.49
CA ALA A 157 6.69 -16.68 -0.85
C ALA A 157 7.62 -16.61 0.37
N ASP A 158 8.92 -16.79 0.12
CA ASP A 158 9.93 -16.53 1.13
C ASP A 158 9.85 -15.08 1.62
N SER A 159 10.04 -14.89 2.93
CA SER A 159 9.96 -13.58 3.56
C SER A 159 11.09 -13.38 4.55
N ALA A 160 11.60 -12.15 4.61
CA ALA A 160 12.44 -11.73 5.72
C ALA A 160 11.52 -11.37 6.91
N GLN A 161 11.78 -11.95 8.07
CA GLN A 161 10.99 -11.70 9.28
C GLN A 161 11.66 -10.65 10.16
N SER A 162 10.84 -9.81 10.79
CA SER A 162 11.28 -8.88 11.83
C SER A 162 10.18 -8.75 12.90
N PRO A 163 10.53 -8.50 14.17
CA PRO A 163 9.52 -8.19 15.18
C PRO A 163 8.67 -7.00 14.74
N GLY A 164 7.36 -7.02 14.99
CA GLY A 164 6.53 -5.83 14.85
C GLY A 164 7.02 -4.70 15.78
N ILE A 165 6.63 -3.46 15.50
CA ILE A 165 6.88 -2.34 16.45
C ILE A 165 6.12 -2.59 17.78
N GLY A 166 4.97 -3.25 17.69
CA GLY A 166 4.19 -3.74 18.83
C GLY A 166 4.21 -5.26 18.90
N LEU A 167 3.03 -5.87 18.88
CA LEU A 167 2.87 -7.32 18.89
C LEU A 167 3.05 -7.92 17.49
N GLY A 168 3.42 -9.21 17.46
CA GLY A 168 3.51 -10.00 16.24
C GLY A 168 4.82 -9.83 15.47
N TYR A 169 4.85 -10.40 14.28
CA TYR A 169 5.99 -10.37 13.35
C TYR A 169 5.57 -9.79 12.01
N GLU A 170 6.44 -8.94 11.47
CA GLU A 170 6.33 -8.48 10.10
C GLU A 170 7.10 -9.42 9.18
N HIS A 171 6.42 -9.88 8.13
CA HIS A 171 6.96 -10.63 7.01
C HIS A 171 7.13 -9.69 5.83
N HIS A 172 8.35 -9.55 5.33
CA HIS A 172 8.67 -8.71 4.17
C HIS A 172 8.96 -9.59 2.96
N VAL A 173 8.14 -9.50 1.92
CA VAL A 173 8.22 -10.36 0.72
C VAL A 173 8.73 -9.54 -0.45
N ASN A 174 9.74 -10.07 -1.16
CA ASN A 174 10.25 -9.52 -2.41
C ASN A 174 10.51 -10.64 -3.43
N ALA A 175 9.43 -11.23 -3.94
CA ALA A 175 9.48 -12.30 -4.94
C ALA A 175 9.61 -11.75 -6.38
N GLU A 176 9.86 -12.59 -7.37
CA GLU A 176 10.06 -12.18 -8.77
C GLU A 176 8.95 -11.27 -9.32
N ASN A 177 7.68 -11.62 -9.07
CA ASN A 177 6.52 -10.99 -9.71
C ASN A 177 5.66 -10.13 -8.76
N LEU A 178 6.00 -10.11 -7.47
CA LEU A 178 5.26 -9.37 -6.46
C LEU A 178 6.15 -9.01 -5.28
N ASN A 179 5.75 -8.01 -4.52
CA ASN A 179 6.34 -7.69 -3.23
C ASN A 179 5.27 -7.15 -2.28
N GLY A 180 5.58 -7.08 -1.00
CA GLY A 180 4.62 -6.65 0.00
C GLY A 180 5.09 -6.94 1.41
N HIS A 181 4.18 -6.76 2.35
CA HIS A 181 4.43 -7.12 3.74
C HIS A 181 3.16 -7.63 4.40
N ALA A 182 3.32 -8.42 5.45
CA ALA A 182 2.22 -8.86 6.32
C ALA A 182 2.62 -8.75 7.79
N LEU A 183 1.73 -8.26 8.63
CA LEU A 183 1.81 -8.36 10.08
C LEU A 183 1.03 -9.58 10.54
N VAL A 184 1.70 -10.50 11.22
CA VAL A 184 1.11 -11.75 11.74
C VAL A 184 1.21 -11.75 13.26
N LEU A 185 0.11 -12.06 13.93
CA LEU A 185 0.02 -12.23 15.38
C LEU A 185 -0.65 -13.58 15.66
N ASP A 186 0.01 -14.45 16.44
CA ASP A 186 -0.50 -15.77 16.81
C ASP A 186 -1.04 -16.56 15.60
N ASP A 187 -0.21 -16.71 14.57
CA ASP A 187 -0.51 -17.36 13.27
C ASP A 187 -1.67 -16.74 12.46
N SER A 188 -2.18 -15.59 12.88
CA SER A 188 -3.27 -14.88 12.22
C SER A 188 -2.75 -13.62 11.54
N VAL A 189 -3.15 -13.41 10.27
CA VAL A 189 -2.84 -12.18 9.54
C VAL A 189 -3.64 -11.02 10.13
N VAL A 190 -2.94 -10.03 10.70
CA VAL A 190 -3.54 -8.78 11.17
C VAL A 190 -3.76 -7.84 9.99
N HIS A 191 -2.76 -7.71 9.12
CA HIS A 191 -2.83 -6.94 7.88
C HIS A 191 -1.78 -7.44 6.89
N ALA A 192 -2.09 -7.40 5.60
CA ALA A 192 -1.14 -7.63 4.52
C ALA A 192 -1.40 -6.68 3.34
N SER A 193 -0.34 -6.06 2.84
CA SER A 193 -0.34 -5.32 1.58
C SER A 193 0.52 -6.04 0.55
N ILE A 194 -0.07 -6.36 -0.60
CA ILE A 194 0.55 -7.12 -1.69
C ILE A 194 0.52 -6.27 -2.95
N PHE A 195 1.63 -6.17 -3.67
CA PHE A 195 1.77 -5.35 -4.87
C PHE A 195 2.39 -6.14 -6.03
N ALA A 196 1.79 -6.05 -7.23
CA ALA A 196 2.39 -6.61 -8.43
C ALA A 196 3.63 -5.81 -8.87
N LYS A 197 4.65 -6.52 -9.35
CA LYS A 197 5.82 -5.91 -9.99
C LYS A 197 5.57 -5.53 -11.43
#